data_AF-A0AAD0YBY2-F1
#
_entry.id   AF-A0AAD0YBY2-F1
#
_cell.length_a   1.000
_cell.length_b   1.000
_cell.length_c   1.000
_cell.angle_alpha   90.00
_cell.angle_beta   90.00
_cell.angle_gamma   90.00
#
_symmetry.space_group_name_H-M   'P 1'
#
loop_
_entity.id
_entity.type
_entity.pdbx_description
1 polymer ?
#
loop_
_entity_poly.entity_id
_entity_poly.type
_entity_poly.pdbx_seq_one_letter_code
_entity_poly.pdbx_strand_id
1 'polypeptide(L)'
;MGIGTNFFLSQQTIEKKNIYFPMDERLIQRKILTDPVQDSLLLEDFQKIPFYKAVYTEKDFPFASKEHYYFPADSISSYSPGLVDEQIAYIPDIYSNTDKVIYNRNTDLLELTMPNKHNLISGDYIMLETKDGMKLESKVEKIPNEFTFSIKNNLPKSHSYFVRGKKVSDLKHLDRDELIVLNMKITQLLELKMKDWAKRTELMENKIEFIEKELRRITSTLNKMK
;
A
#
# COMPACT_ATOMS: atom_id res chain seq x y z
N MET A 1 -14.34 -12.26 33.19
CA MET A 1 -15.39 -12.07 32.16
C MET A 1 -15.47 -10.58 31.89
N GLY A 2 -14.87 -10.12 30.80
CA GLY A 2 -14.79 -8.69 30.45
C GLY A 2 -15.92 -8.31 29.50
N ILE A 3 -16.78 -7.39 29.94
CA ILE A 3 -17.76 -6.67 29.15
C ILE A 3 -17.33 -5.21 29.17
N GLY A 4 -17.43 -4.51 28.05
CA GLY A 4 -17.57 -3.04 28.08
C GLY A 4 -16.78 -2.29 27.02
N THR A 5 -17.17 -2.48 25.76
CA THR A 5 -17.09 -1.43 24.73
C THR A 5 -17.67 -0.12 25.26
N ASN A 6 -16.95 0.98 25.11
CA ASN A 6 -17.55 2.32 25.07
C ASN A 6 -16.71 3.22 24.15
N PHE A 7 -17.10 3.24 22.88
CA PHE A 7 -16.71 4.27 21.91
C PHE A 7 -17.60 5.49 22.16
N PHE A 8 -17.05 6.53 22.79
CA PHE A 8 -17.63 7.87 22.77
C PHE A 8 -16.79 8.73 21.82
N LEU A 9 -17.35 9.07 20.66
CA LEU A 9 -16.83 10.14 19.82
C LEU A 9 -17.39 11.47 20.33
N SER A 10 -16.53 12.30 20.91
CA SER A 10 -16.77 13.75 20.98
C SER A 10 -15.48 14.47 20.61
N GLN A 11 -15.57 15.27 19.54
CA GLN A 11 -14.63 16.29 19.06
C GLN A 11 -13.28 16.32 19.79
N GLN A 12 -12.28 15.64 19.23
CA GLN A 12 -10.89 15.80 19.63
C GLN A 12 -10.09 16.22 18.41
N THR A 13 -9.41 17.35 18.55
CA THR A 13 -8.16 17.71 17.90
C THR A 13 -7.40 16.44 17.51
N ILE A 14 -6.96 16.32 16.26
CA ILE A 14 -6.16 15.17 15.79
C ILE A 14 -4.80 15.26 16.50
N GLU A 15 -4.75 14.85 17.77
CA GLU A 15 -3.51 14.49 18.43
C GLU A 15 -2.95 13.32 17.63
N LYS A 16 -1.70 13.47 17.15
CA LYS A 16 -0.93 12.34 16.64
C LYS A 16 -0.85 11.30 17.75
N LYS A 17 -1.75 10.34 17.73
CA LYS A 17 -1.70 9.17 18.59
C LYS A 17 -0.55 8.32 18.05
N ASN A 18 0.65 8.56 18.56
CA ASN A 18 1.79 7.72 18.26
C ASN A 18 1.45 6.31 18.77
N ILE A 19 1.25 5.37 17.85
CA ILE A 19 1.08 3.97 18.18
C ILE A 19 2.48 3.46 18.53
N TYR A 20 2.75 3.25 19.81
CA TYR A 20 3.99 2.64 20.27
C TYR A 20 3.81 1.13 20.32
N PHE A 21 4.59 0.41 19.52
CA PHE A 21 4.68 -1.05 19.62
C PHE A 21 5.80 -1.40 20.61
N PRO A 22 5.51 -2.03 21.77
CA PRO A 22 6.54 -2.39 22.75
C PRO A 22 7.42 -3.52 22.20
N MET A 23 8.54 -3.15 21.59
CA MET A 23 9.55 -4.06 21.01
C MET A 23 10.71 -4.33 21.99
N ASP A 24 10.38 -4.54 23.27
CA ASP A 24 11.35 -4.86 24.31
C ASP A 24 11.81 -6.32 24.17
N GLU A 25 13.12 -6.58 24.28
CA GLU A 25 13.68 -7.93 24.14
C GLU A 25 13.05 -8.96 25.09
N ARG A 26 12.56 -8.53 26.26
CA ARG A 26 11.87 -9.39 27.23
C ARG A 26 10.52 -9.91 26.71
N LEU A 27 9.97 -9.27 25.68
CA LEU A 27 8.68 -9.57 25.08
C LEU A 27 8.80 -10.27 23.72
N ILE A 28 10.04 -10.47 23.21
CA ILE A 28 10.30 -10.99 21.85
C ILE A 28 10.89 -12.40 21.93
N GLN A 29 10.23 -13.36 21.29
CA GLN A 29 10.82 -14.69 21.05
C GLN A 29 11.74 -14.64 19.83
N ARG A 30 13.06 -14.71 20.04
CA ARG A 30 14.03 -14.74 18.94
C ARG A 30 13.91 -16.03 18.14
N LYS A 31 13.69 -15.91 16.83
CA LYS A 31 13.88 -16.99 15.85
C LYS A 31 14.99 -16.59 14.90
N ILE A 32 16.03 -17.40 14.79
CA ILE A 32 17.11 -17.19 13.82
C ILE A 32 16.62 -17.72 12.48
N LEU A 33 16.31 -16.83 11.54
CA LEU A 33 16.06 -17.20 10.14
C LEU A 33 17.42 -17.49 9.49
N THR A 34 17.61 -18.73 9.06
CA THR A 34 18.87 -19.29 8.56
C THR A 34 18.75 -19.59 7.08
N ASP A 35 18.54 -18.58 6.23
CA ASP A 35 18.64 -18.86 4.79
C ASP A 35 19.17 -17.69 3.94
N PRO A 36 20.49 -17.57 3.77
CA PRO A 36 21.10 -16.59 2.87
C PRO A 36 20.81 -16.87 1.37
N VAL A 37 20.20 -18.00 1.02
CA VAL A 37 19.89 -18.39 -0.38
C VAL A 37 18.67 -17.64 -0.93
N GLN A 38 17.71 -17.23 -0.09
CA GLN A 38 16.58 -16.39 -0.52
C GLN A 38 16.97 -14.93 -0.79
N ASP A 39 18.07 -14.46 -0.19
CA ASP A 39 18.45 -13.04 -0.16
C ASP A 39 19.03 -12.50 -1.48
N SER A 40 19.53 -13.37 -2.36
CA SER A 40 20.11 -12.96 -3.66
C SER A 40 19.04 -12.58 -4.68
N LEU A 41 17.98 -13.39 -4.75
CA LEU A 41 16.80 -13.15 -5.60
C LEU A 41 16.11 -11.85 -5.18
N LEU A 42 16.07 -11.59 -3.88
CA LEU A 42 15.44 -10.43 -3.27
C LEU A 42 16.03 -9.09 -3.76
N LEU A 43 17.35 -8.99 -3.96
CA LEU A 43 18.03 -7.81 -4.51
C LEU A 43 17.74 -7.58 -6.00
N GLU A 44 17.77 -8.64 -6.80
CA GLU A 44 17.51 -8.56 -8.25
C GLU A 44 16.05 -8.21 -8.55
N ASP A 45 15.15 -8.72 -7.70
CA ASP A 45 13.72 -8.51 -7.84
C ASP A 45 13.28 -7.13 -7.36
N PHE A 46 13.89 -6.59 -6.30
CA PHE A 46 13.58 -5.25 -5.82
C PHE A 46 13.94 -4.15 -6.83
N GLN A 47 15.00 -4.33 -7.62
CA GLN A 47 15.37 -3.39 -8.68
C GLN A 47 14.27 -3.26 -9.75
N LYS A 48 13.47 -4.31 -9.95
CA LYS A 48 12.42 -4.34 -10.97
C LYS A 48 11.11 -3.74 -10.48
N ILE A 49 10.99 -3.38 -9.20
CA ILE A 49 9.78 -2.77 -8.65
C ILE A 49 9.66 -1.34 -9.19
N PRO A 50 8.60 -1.02 -9.96
CA PRO A 50 8.41 0.31 -10.48
C PRO A 50 8.02 1.29 -9.36
N PHE A 51 8.68 2.44 -9.33
CA PHE A 51 8.35 3.56 -8.46
C PHE A 51 7.52 4.57 -9.24
N TYR A 52 6.35 4.92 -8.71
CA TYR A 52 5.50 5.93 -9.32
C TYR A 52 5.40 7.17 -8.44
N LYS A 53 5.28 8.30 -9.12
CA LYS A 53 4.92 9.57 -8.52
C LYS A 53 3.47 9.84 -8.90
N ALA A 54 2.56 9.83 -7.94
CA ALA A 54 1.18 10.23 -8.17
C ALA A 54 0.85 11.47 -7.35
N VAL A 55 0.04 12.31 -7.98
CA VAL A 55 -0.77 13.27 -7.25
C VAL A 55 -2.01 12.50 -6.83
N TYR A 56 -2.00 11.93 -5.63
CA TYR A 56 -3.20 11.36 -5.05
C TYR A 56 -3.81 12.37 -4.08
N THR A 57 -5.00 12.85 -4.42
CA THR A 57 -5.86 13.59 -3.51
C THR A 57 -6.62 12.54 -2.69
N GLU A 58 -6.10 12.16 -1.52
CA GLU A 58 -6.89 11.45 -0.51
C GLU A 58 -8.11 12.32 -0.21
N LYS A 59 -9.26 11.98 -0.79
CA LYS A 59 -10.47 12.82 -0.71
C LYS A 59 -10.93 13.06 0.74
N ASP A 60 -10.46 12.24 1.67
CA ASP A 60 -10.76 12.28 3.11
C ASP A 60 -9.65 12.90 4.00
N PHE A 61 -8.45 13.20 3.50
CA PHE A 61 -7.32 13.70 4.32
C PHE A 61 -6.84 15.09 3.89
N PRO A 62 -6.34 15.91 4.84
CA PRO A 62 -5.94 17.31 4.60
C PRO A 62 -4.66 17.48 3.74
N PHE A 63 -4.07 16.39 3.24
CA PHE A 63 -2.89 16.42 2.35
C PHE A 63 -3.24 16.29 0.87
N ALA A 64 -4.53 16.42 0.54
CA ALA A 64 -5.09 16.39 -0.80
C ALA A 64 -4.54 17.53 -1.68
N SER A 65 -3.30 17.40 -2.15
CA SER A 65 -2.61 18.23 -3.16
C SER A 65 -1.08 18.03 -3.13
N LYS A 66 -0.53 17.23 -2.21
CA LYS A 66 0.90 16.94 -2.17
C LYS A 66 1.23 15.76 -3.10
N GLU A 67 2.37 15.83 -3.78
CA GLU A 67 2.88 14.69 -4.54
C GLU A 67 3.34 13.60 -3.56
N HIS A 68 2.89 12.37 -3.80
CA HIS A 68 3.28 11.22 -3.01
C HIS A 68 3.98 10.19 -3.89
N TYR A 69 5.08 9.65 -3.38
CA TYR A 69 5.72 8.48 -3.96
C TYR A 69 5.01 7.24 -3.43
N TYR A 70 4.68 6.31 -4.34
CA TYR A 70 3.97 5.10 -3.98
C TYR A 70 4.39 3.93 -4.86
N PHE A 71 4.06 2.74 -4.37
CA PHE A 71 4.23 1.48 -5.06
C PHE A 71 2.86 0.91 -5.43
N PRO A 72 2.69 0.31 -6.61
CA PRO A 72 1.50 -0.48 -6.88
C PRO A 72 1.58 -1.75 -6.04
N ALA A 73 0.53 -2.01 -5.25
CA ALA A 73 0.47 -3.21 -4.42
C ALA A 73 0.62 -4.49 -5.25
N ASP A 74 0.06 -4.52 -6.47
CA ASP A 74 0.18 -5.66 -7.39
C ASP A 74 1.64 -5.98 -7.73
N SER A 75 2.44 -4.95 -8.03
CA SER A 75 3.85 -5.11 -8.34
C SER A 75 4.66 -5.58 -7.14
N ILE A 76 4.33 -5.14 -5.92
CA ILE A 76 5.03 -5.61 -4.71
C ILE A 76 4.65 -7.05 -4.38
N SER A 77 3.37 -7.40 -4.51
CA SER A 77 2.85 -8.72 -4.15
C SER A 77 3.52 -9.86 -4.92
N SER A 78 3.97 -9.63 -6.16
CA SER A 78 4.69 -10.63 -6.94
C SER A 78 6.08 -10.97 -6.38
N TYR A 79 6.70 -10.05 -5.65
CA TYR A 79 8.05 -10.23 -5.09
C TYR A 79 8.04 -10.60 -3.61
N SER A 80 7.07 -10.07 -2.86
CA SER A 80 6.88 -10.41 -1.46
C SER A 80 5.38 -10.42 -1.14
N PRO A 81 4.71 -11.58 -1.30
CA PRO A 81 3.27 -11.69 -1.06
C PRO A 81 2.83 -11.27 0.35
N GLY A 82 3.71 -11.42 1.35
CA GLY A 82 3.43 -11.02 2.74
C GLY A 82 3.24 -9.51 2.92
N LEU A 83 3.82 -8.68 2.04
CA LEU A 83 3.74 -7.22 2.15
C LEU A 83 2.36 -6.65 1.82
N VAL A 84 1.50 -7.42 1.17
CA VAL A 84 0.23 -6.93 0.67
C VAL A 84 -0.90 -7.70 1.34
N ASP A 85 -1.61 -6.99 2.19
CA ASP A 85 -2.83 -7.48 2.81
C ASP A 85 -4.05 -7.04 2.01
N GLU A 86 -5.02 -7.93 1.88
CA GLU A 86 -6.33 -7.60 1.32
C GLU A 86 -7.33 -7.40 2.45
N GLN A 87 -8.05 -6.29 2.39
CA GLN A 87 -9.08 -5.97 3.36
C GLN A 87 -10.38 -5.57 2.67
N ILE A 88 -11.50 -5.96 3.29
CA ILE A 88 -12.82 -5.54 2.86
C ILE A 88 -13.01 -4.09 3.28
N ALA A 89 -13.27 -3.20 2.33
CA ALA A 89 -13.38 -1.77 2.59
C ALA A 89 -14.30 -1.06 1.58
N TYR A 90 -14.64 0.20 1.90
CA TYR A 90 -15.38 1.09 1.00
C TYR A 90 -14.45 2.10 0.37
N ILE A 91 -14.30 2.02 -0.95
CA ILE A 91 -13.46 2.95 -1.70
C ILE A 91 -14.22 4.23 -2.08
N PRO A 92 -13.57 5.40 -2.12
CA PRO A 92 -14.19 6.67 -2.50
C PRO A 92 -14.29 6.86 -4.03
N ASP A 93 -14.78 5.83 -4.75
CA ASP A 93 -14.84 5.80 -6.21
C ASP A 93 -15.96 6.67 -6.80
N ILE A 94 -17.07 6.84 -6.06
CA ILE A 94 -18.17 7.75 -6.42
C ILE A 94 -17.96 9.12 -5.74
N TYR A 95 -17.82 9.13 -4.42
CA TYR A 95 -17.53 10.29 -3.57
C TYR A 95 -18.30 11.56 -3.97
N SER A 96 -19.63 11.51 -3.94
CA SER A 96 -20.48 12.62 -4.36
C SER A 96 -21.82 12.59 -3.65
N ASN A 97 -22.46 13.76 -3.50
CA ASN A 97 -23.86 13.82 -3.11
C ASN A 97 -24.76 13.39 -4.26
N THR A 98 -25.91 12.80 -3.93
CA THR A 98 -27.02 12.62 -4.86
C THR A 98 -27.70 13.94 -5.17
N ASP A 99 -28.10 14.15 -6.42
CA ASP A 99 -28.91 15.29 -6.84
C ASP A 99 -30.39 15.10 -6.48
N LYS A 100 -30.85 13.84 -6.49
CA LYS A 100 -32.26 13.52 -6.31
C LYS A 100 -32.43 12.19 -5.60
N VAL A 101 -33.41 12.15 -4.69
CA VAL A 101 -33.86 10.96 -3.99
C VAL A 101 -35.37 10.83 -4.18
N ILE A 102 -35.83 9.75 -4.81
CA ILE A 102 -37.24 9.48 -5.06
C ILE A 102 -37.62 8.13 -4.48
N TYR A 103 -38.69 8.08 -3.69
CA TYR A 103 -39.26 6.80 -3.28
C TYR A 103 -40.26 6.29 -4.33
N ASN A 104 -39.98 5.13 -4.91
CA ASN A 104 -40.83 4.48 -5.88
C ASN A 104 -41.78 3.51 -5.17
N ARG A 105 -43.06 3.92 -5.03
CA ARG A 105 -44.10 3.13 -4.34
C ARG A 105 -44.41 1.79 -5.00
N ASN A 106 -44.17 1.66 -6.30
CA ASN A 106 -44.50 0.44 -7.03
C ASN A 106 -43.48 -0.67 -6.78
N THR A 107 -42.24 -0.30 -6.51
CA THR A 107 -41.13 -1.24 -6.29
C THR A 107 -40.69 -1.31 -4.83
N ASP A 108 -41.19 -0.43 -3.96
CA ASP A 108 -40.73 -0.23 -2.58
C ASP A 108 -39.21 0.03 -2.50
N LEU A 109 -38.68 0.74 -3.51
CA LEU A 109 -37.27 1.10 -3.61
C LEU A 109 -37.08 2.61 -3.54
N LEU A 110 -35.95 3.00 -2.98
CA LEU A 110 -35.45 4.37 -3.00
C LEU A 110 -34.51 4.52 -4.20
N GLU A 111 -34.86 5.39 -5.14
CA GLU A 111 -34.06 5.74 -6.31
C GLU A 111 -33.20 6.96 -5.99
N LEU A 112 -31.88 6.80 -6.17
CA LEU A 112 -30.87 7.82 -5.92
C LEU A 112 -30.24 8.18 -7.27
N THR A 113 -30.34 9.45 -7.66
CA THR A 113 -29.71 9.98 -8.88
C THR A 113 -28.44 10.75 -8.52
N MET A 114 -27.35 10.40 -9.17
CA MET A 114 -26.03 11.01 -9.04
C MET A 114 -25.80 12.07 -10.12
N PRO A 115 -25.01 13.13 -9.84
CA PRO A 115 -24.60 14.12 -10.84
C PRO A 115 -23.66 13.53 -11.91
N ASN A 116 -22.86 12.54 -11.53
CA ASN A 116 -21.89 11.87 -12.40
C ASN A 116 -22.29 10.42 -12.66
N LYS A 117 -21.83 9.88 -13.78
CA LYS A 117 -22.00 8.45 -14.10
C LYS A 117 -21.37 7.60 -13.00
N HIS A 118 -22.09 6.58 -12.55
CA HIS A 118 -21.58 5.59 -11.61
C HIS A 118 -21.29 4.27 -12.33
N ASN A 119 -20.38 3.47 -11.77
CA ASN A 119 -20.02 2.14 -12.29
C ASN A 119 -20.58 1.00 -11.42
N LEU A 120 -21.69 1.26 -10.70
CA LEU A 120 -22.35 0.26 -9.87
C LEU A 120 -23.02 -0.81 -10.73
N ILE A 121 -23.17 -2.00 -10.15
CA ILE A 121 -24.01 -3.10 -10.66
C ILE A 121 -25.02 -3.56 -9.59
N SER A 122 -26.13 -4.17 -10.01
CA SER A 122 -27.07 -4.79 -9.07
C SER A 122 -26.36 -5.85 -8.23
N GLY A 123 -26.54 -5.79 -6.91
CA GLY A 123 -25.86 -6.66 -5.96
C GLY A 123 -24.73 -5.98 -5.19
N ASP A 124 -24.19 -4.87 -5.70
CA ASP A 124 -23.13 -4.12 -5.02
C ASP A 124 -23.58 -3.59 -3.67
N TYR A 125 -22.65 -3.51 -2.73
CA TYR A 125 -22.86 -2.82 -1.46
C TYR A 125 -22.19 -1.45 -1.53
N ILE A 126 -22.87 -0.42 -1.07
CA ILE A 126 -22.38 0.96 -1.05
C ILE A 126 -22.43 1.54 0.35
N MET A 127 -21.54 2.50 0.61
CA MET A 127 -21.55 3.30 1.83
C MET A 127 -22.22 4.64 1.54
N LEU A 128 -23.29 4.91 2.27
CA LEU A 128 -24.05 6.15 2.25
C LEU A 128 -23.82 6.91 3.55
N GLU A 129 -23.73 8.23 3.47
CA GLU A 129 -23.61 9.09 4.64
C GLU A 129 -24.75 10.12 4.63
N THR A 130 -25.40 10.30 5.78
CA THR A 130 -26.40 11.37 5.96
C THR A 130 -25.71 12.70 6.21
N LYS A 131 -26.46 13.81 6.15
CA LYS A 131 -25.93 15.15 6.49
C LYS A 131 -25.38 15.24 7.92
N ASP A 132 -25.90 14.41 8.82
CA ASP A 132 -25.46 14.35 10.21
C ASP A 132 -24.20 13.48 10.40
N GLY A 133 -23.63 12.95 9.31
CA GLY A 133 -22.45 12.10 9.32
C GLY A 133 -22.71 10.64 9.68
N MET A 134 -23.99 10.22 9.75
CA MET A 134 -24.34 8.82 10.01
C MET A 134 -24.01 7.96 8.79
N LYS A 135 -23.19 6.93 8.99
CA LYS A 135 -22.77 5.98 7.95
C LYS A 135 -23.75 4.81 7.87
N LEU A 136 -24.19 4.48 6.66
CA LEU A 136 -25.23 3.50 6.35
C LEU A 136 -24.77 2.62 5.20
N GLU A 137 -24.73 1.30 5.45
CA GLU A 137 -24.48 0.30 4.40
C GLU A 137 -25.80 0.00 3.67
N SER A 138 -25.77 -0.05 2.34
CA SER A 138 -26.94 -0.41 1.53
C SER A 138 -26.56 -1.24 0.32
N LYS A 139 -27.44 -2.18 -0.04
CA LYS A 139 -27.30 -3.01 -1.24
C LYS A 139 -28.03 -2.36 -2.41
N VAL A 140 -27.37 -2.32 -3.57
CA VAL A 140 -27.94 -1.90 -4.85
C VAL A 140 -28.86 -3.01 -5.36
N GLU A 141 -30.14 -2.71 -5.47
CA GLU A 141 -31.17 -3.65 -5.94
C GLU A 141 -31.34 -3.55 -7.46
N LYS A 142 -31.42 -2.33 -7.99
CA LYS A 142 -31.65 -2.07 -9.42
C LYS A 142 -30.82 -0.89 -9.92
N ILE A 143 -30.55 -0.89 -11.22
CA ILE A 143 -29.89 0.21 -11.92
C ILE A 143 -30.73 0.62 -13.12
N PRO A 144 -31.62 1.61 -12.95
CA PRO A 144 -32.40 2.14 -14.06
C PRO A 144 -31.55 2.70 -15.21
N ASN A 145 -30.42 3.36 -14.90
CA ASN A 145 -29.49 3.94 -15.88
C ASN A 145 -28.12 4.22 -15.24
N GLU A 146 -27.17 4.74 -16.03
CA GLU A 146 -25.78 5.02 -15.60
C GLU A 146 -25.63 6.13 -14.53
N PHE A 147 -26.69 6.87 -14.21
CA PHE A 147 -26.69 7.93 -13.19
C PHE A 147 -27.59 7.60 -11.99
N THR A 148 -28.46 6.60 -12.10
CA THR A 148 -29.48 6.30 -11.11
C THR A 148 -29.40 4.85 -10.69
N PHE A 149 -29.39 4.63 -9.38
CA PHE A 149 -29.47 3.30 -8.79
C PHE A 149 -30.56 3.27 -7.71
N SER A 150 -31.05 2.09 -7.38
CA SER A 150 -32.12 1.87 -6.42
C SER A 150 -31.66 0.97 -5.29
N ILE A 151 -32.06 1.32 -4.07
CA ILE A 151 -31.78 0.57 -2.83
C ILE A 151 -33.07 0.35 -2.05
N LYS A 152 -33.04 -0.53 -1.04
CA LYS A 152 -34.19 -0.71 -0.15
C LYS A 152 -34.49 0.57 0.62
N ASN A 153 -35.77 0.82 0.87
CA ASN A 153 -36.23 1.97 1.65
C ASN A 153 -36.09 1.74 3.17
N ASN A 154 -34.86 1.51 3.64
CA ASN A 154 -34.53 1.33 5.06
C ASN A 154 -33.69 2.48 5.65
N LEU A 155 -33.56 3.58 4.91
CA LEU A 155 -32.76 4.73 5.30
C LEU A 155 -33.60 5.84 5.96
N PRO A 156 -33.01 6.64 6.85
CA PRO A 156 -33.66 7.83 7.38
C PRO A 156 -34.02 8.80 6.25
N LYS A 157 -35.28 9.26 6.18
CA LYS A 157 -35.74 10.16 5.11
C LYS A 157 -34.81 11.37 4.95
N SER A 158 -34.21 11.49 3.77
CA SER A 158 -33.34 12.61 3.40
C SER A 158 -33.61 13.04 1.95
N HIS A 159 -33.36 14.31 1.67
CA HIS A 159 -33.41 14.87 0.31
C HIS A 159 -32.14 14.54 -0.49
N SER A 160 -31.05 14.21 0.19
CA SER A 160 -29.76 13.87 -0.41
C SER A 160 -28.97 12.93 0.50
N TYR A 161 -28.24 12.00 -0.10
CA TYR A 161 -27.23 11.21 0.59
C TYR A 161 -25.87 11.47 -0.04
N PHE A 162 -24.83 11.47 0.78
CA PHE A 162 -23.48 11.41 0.29
C PHE A 162 -23.14 9.96 -0.01
N VAL A 163 -22.76 9.66 -1.24
CA VAL A 163 -22.34 8.33 -1.67
C VAL A 163 -20.82 8.30 -1.68
N ARG A 164 -20.24 7.58 -0.71
CA ARG A 164 -18.78 7.43 -0.63
C ARG A 164 -18.30 6.55 -1.79
N GLY A 165 -18.91 5.39 -1.96
CA GLY A 165 -18.58 4.46 -3.03
C GLY A 165 -18.89 3.01 -2.68
N LYS A 166 -18.36 2.08 -3.47
CA LYS A 166 -18.66 0.64 -3.37
C LYS A 166 -17.77 -0.10 -2.37
N LYS A 167 -18.31 -1.19 -1.84
CA LYS A 167 -17.59 -2.21 -1.06
C LYS A 167 -16.77 -3.04 -2.01
N VAL A 168 -15.49 -3.18 -1.72
CA VAL A 168 -14.58 -4.09 -2.42
C VAL A 168 -14.05 -5.10 -1.40
N SER A 169 -13.84 -6.33 -1.83
CA SER A 169 -13.30 -7.40 -0.99
C SER A 169 -11.78 -7.48 -1.01
N ASP A 170 -11.17 -6.86 -2.01
CA ASP A 170 -9.78 -6.98 -2.42
C ASP A 170 -9.05 -5.63 -2.34
N LEU A 171 -9.41 -4.75 -1.39
CA LEU A 171 -8.64 -3.52 -1.21
C LEU A 171 -7.26 -3.87 -0.66
N LYS A 172 -6.27 -3.75 -1.53
CA LYS A 172 -4.87 -4.02 -1.22
C LYS A 172 -4.28 -2.90 -0.38
N HIS A 173 -3.74 -3.27 0.77
CA HIS A 173 -3.00 -2.41 1.67
C HIS A 173 -1.57 -2.91 1.75
N LEU A 174 -0.63 -1.97 1.82
CA LEU A 174 0.78 -2.28 2.00
C LEU A 174 1.10 -2.29 3.50
N ASP A 175 1.66 -3.39 4.00
CA ASP A 175 2.25 -3.42 5.33
C ASP A 175 3.52 -2.56 5.32
N ARG A 176 3.42 -1.37 5.89
CA ARG A 176 4.53 -0.41 5.94
C ARG A 176 5.64 -0.87 6.88
N ASP A 177 5.30 -1.58 7.94
CA ASP A 177 6.29 -2.03 8.92
C ASP A 177 7.13 -3.15 8.30
N GLU A 178 6.48 -4.11 7.63
CA GLU A 178 7.19 -5.15 6.92
C GLU A 178 8.01 -4.59 5.74
N LEU A 179 7.53 -3.55 5.04
CA LEU A 179 8.31 -2.86 4.00
C LEU A 179 9.58 -2.20 4.57
N ILE A 180 9.49 -1.58 5.74
CA ILE A 180 10.66 -0.98 6.42
C ILE A 180 11.66 -2.08 6.78
N VAL A 181 11.19 -3.20 7.36
CA VAL A 181 12.05 -4.34 7.68
C VAL A 181 12.71 -4.91 6.43
N LEU A 182 11.97 -5.04 5.33
CA LEU A 182 12.51 -5.50 4.05
C LEU A 182 13.62 -4.57 3.54
N ASN A 183 13.40 -3.26 3.57
CA ASN A 183 14.40 -2.28 3.16
C ASN A 183 15.68 -2.36 4.03
N MET A 184 15.54 -2.55 5.34
CA MET A 184 16.68 -2.75 6.23
C MET A 184 17.47 -4.01 5.87
N LYS A 185 16.81 -5.13 5.58
CA LYS A 185 17.46 -6.38 5.14
C LYS A 185 18.22 -6.17 3.83
N ILE A 186 17.58 -5.57 2.82
CA ILE A 186 18.20 -5.26 1.52
C ILE A 186 19.44 -4.39 1.70
N THR A 187 19.35 -3.36 2.54
CA THR A 187 20.48 -2.44 2.80
C THR A 187 21.65 -3.17 3.45
N GLN A 188 21.40 -4.03 4.44
CA GLN A 188 22.45 -4.84 5.09
C GLN A 188 23.10 -5.81 4.10
N LEU A 189 22.31 -6.47 3.26
CA LEU A 189 22.82 -7.37 2.22
C LEU A 189 23.68 -6.63 1.18
N LEU A 190 23.24 -5.43 0.78
CA LEU A 190 23.98 -4.58 -0.14
C LEU A 190 25.33 -4.16 0.45
N GLU A 191 25.38 -3.81 1.74
CA GLU A 191 26.62 -3.50 2.44
C GLU A 191 27.58 -4.71 2.46
N LEU A 192 27.07 -5.92 2.71
CA LEU A 192 27.87 -7.15 2.67
C LEU A 192 28.45 -7.41 1.27
N LYS A 193 27.64 -7.29 0.22
CA LYS A 193 28.09 -7.44 -1.17
C LYS A 193 29.12 -6.37 -1.56
N MET A 194 28.92 -5.12 -1.15
CA MET A 194 29.88 -4.04 -1.38
C MET A 194 31.22 -4.31 -0.71
N LYS A 195 31.21 -4.83 0.54
CA LYS A 195 32.43 -5.23 1.25
C LYS A 195 33.15 -6.39 0.57
N ASP A 196 32.42 -7.38 0.07
CA ASP A 196 33.01 -8.50 -0.69
C ASP A 196 33.64 -8.02 -2.01
N TRP A 197 32.92 -7.17 -2.76
CA TRP A 197 33.44 -6.58 -3.99
C TRP A 197 34.68 -5.72 -3.75
N ALA A 198 34.69 -4.88 -2.71
CA ALA A 198 35.86 -4.08 -2.36
C ALA A 198 37.11 -4.96 -2.10
N LYS A 199 36.95 -6.05 -1.35
CA LYS A 199 38.05 -7.02 -1.11
C LYS A 199 38.54 -7.69 -2.39
N ARG A 200 37.62 -8.07 -3.29
CA ARG A 200 37.99 -8.69 -4.57
C ARG A 200 38.75 -7.71 -5.47
N THR A 201 38.32 -6.45 -5.52
CA THR A 201 39.00 -5.40 -6.28
C THR A 201 40.40 -5.17 -5.74
N GLU A 202 40.56 -5.02 -4.42
CA GLU A 202 41.87 -4.87 -3.77
C GLU A 202 42.80 -6.07 -4.07
N LEU A 203 42.28 -7.29 -4.02
CA LEU A 203 43.05 -8.49 -4.36
C LEU A 203 43.49 -8.50 -5.83
N MET A 204 42.62 -8.08 -6.75
CA MET A 204 42.93 -8.00 -8.18
C MET A 204 43.97 -6.92 -8.47
N GLU A 205 43.85 -5.74 -7.85
CA GLU A 205 44.83 -4.65 -7.97
C GLU A 205 46.22 -5.09 -7.48
N ASN A 206 46.30 -5.75 -6.33
CA ASN A 206 47.55 -6.30 -5.81
C ASN A 206 48.18 -7.34 -6.74
N LYS A 207 47.36 -8.21 -7.37
CA LYS A 207 47.84 -9.18 -8.36
C LYS A 207 48.37 -8.51 -9.62
N ILE A 208 47.71 -7.47 -10.10
CA ILE A 208 48.15 -6.68 -11.26
C ILE A 208 49.50 -6.03 -10.95
N GLU A 209 49.63 -5.37 -9.80
CA GLU A 209 50.89 -4.72 -9.40
C GLU A 209 52.04 -5.74 -9.29
N PHE A 210 51.77 -6.93 -8.75
CA PHE A 210 52.74 -8.02 -8.68
C PHE A 210 53.18 -8.48 -10.07
N ILE A 211 52.24 -8.75 -10.97
CA ILE A 211 52.54 -9.18 -12.35
C ILE A 211 53.32 -8.10 -13.10
N GLU A 212 52.96 -6.83 -12.95
CA GLU A 212 53.70 -5.71 -13.56
C GLU A 212 55.15 -5.63 -13.07
N LYS A 213 55.39 -5.84 -11.77
CA LYS A 213 56.74 -5.90 -11.20
C LYS A 213 57.55 -7.05 -11.80
N GLU A 214 56.96 -8.24 -11.90
CA GLU A 214 57.61 -9.41 -12.51
C GLU A 214 57.91 -9.19 -14.00
N LEU A 215 56.98 -8.61 -14.76
CA LEU A 215 57.20 -8.27 -16.17
C LEU A 215 58.35 -7.27 -16.33
N ARG A 216 58.44 -6.24 -15.48
CA ARG A 216 59.56 -5.28 -15.49
C ARG A 216 60.89 -5.97 -15.19
N ARG A 217 60.92 -6.87 -14.20
CA ARG A 217 62.13 -7.65 -13.87
C ARG A 217 62.57 -8.48 -15.08
N ILE A 218 61.69 -9.28 -15.65
CA ILE A 218 61.98 -10.14 -16.81
C ILE A 218 62.50 -9.30 -17.98
N THR A 219 61.82 -8.19 -18.30
CA THR A 219 62.24 -7.29 -19.39
C THR A 219 63.63 -6.72 -19.14
N SER A 220 63.93 -6.32 -17.90
CA SER A 220 65.25 -5.81 -17.53
C SER A 220 66.37 -6.85 -17.65
N THR A 221 66.12 -8.10 -17.27
CA THR A 221 67.07 -9.20 -17.44
C THR A 221 67.29 -9.53 -18.92
N LEU A 222 66.22 -9.53 -19.71
CA LEU A 222 66.28 -9.84 -21.13
C LEU A 222 67.07 -8.77 -21.91
N ASN A 223 66.92 -7.50 -21.53
CA ASN A 223 67.71 -6.40 -22.07
C ASN A 223 69.20 -6.45 -21.65
N LYS A 224 69.54 -7.06 -20.52
CA LYS A 224 70.94 -7.27 -20.10
C LYS A 224 71.62 -8.46 -20.79
N MET A 225 70.84 -9.37 -21.36
CA MET A 225 71.33 -10.55 -22.08
C MET A 225 71.53 -10.30 -23.58
N LYS A 226 71.03 -9.16 -24.11
CA LYS A 226 71.34 -8.66 -25.44
C LYS A 226 72.57 -7.76 -25.40
#